data_AF-A0A6P7IG20-F1
#
_entry.id   AF-A0A6P7IG20-F1
#
_cell.length_a   1.000
_cell.length_b   1.000
_cell.length_c   1.000
_cell.angle_alpha   90.00
_cell.angle_beta   90.00
_cell.angle_gamma   90.00
#
_symmetry.space_group_name_H-M   'P 1'
#
loop_
_entity.id
_entity.type
_entity.pdbx_description
1 polymer ?
#
loop_
_entity_poly.entity_id
_entity_poly.type
_entity_poly.pdbx_seq_one_letter_code
_entity_poly.pdbx_strand_id
1 'polypeptide(L)'
;MAGLWRTVLLVSLLAPGHLAAVDQNVLSDFTQFITQSYGIPGMYSLAVRIPLSNNQNQNINLQQVLKSDPPERVKDEINKDNVDNVYIGTRVVAAKVLKWEEGAAKAAHAESRVVDHLDHLFRESKNIDDDLVLFYVYASPCVEKCSAEKHPENILKRINHILQWKNYSFVFSKIFKPKNGKINTDQERKDALQKLATYKGEFGSIGLNNIFRCDGERGKMQCVSCSTSGQVTPFCYSDDTQPVPRQNRGWRGGEAEKGAGAGVWERVGAEGGEAGSSGQRYEKN
;
A
#
# COMPACT_ATOMS: atom_id res chain seq x y z
N MET A 1 -38.01 -15.26 52.76
CA MET A 1 -37.49 -16.00 51.58
C MET A 1 -37.70 -15.15 50.34
N ALA A 2 -36.80 -15.29 49.36
CA ALA A 2 -36.69 -14.56 48.09
C ALA A 2 -36.15 -13.11 48.23
N GLY A 3 -34.99 -12.72 47.74
CA GLY A 3 -34.11 -13.30 46.72
C GLY A 3 -33.80 -12.22 45.68
N LEU A 4 -32.87 -11.29 46.01
CA LEU A 4 -32.41 -10.26 45.07
C LEU A 4 -31.61 -10.89 43.93
N TRP A 5 -32.23 -11.05 42.77
CA TRP A 5 -31.55 -11.30 41.51
C TRP A 5 -30.70 -10.10 41.06
N ARG A 6 -29.37 -10.25 41.04
CA ARG A 6 -28.48 -9.35 40.32
C ARG A 6 -28.34 -9.85 38.90
N THR A 7 -28.93 -9.14 37.94
CA THR A 7 -28.61 -9.34 36.53
C THR A 7 -27.26 -8.68 36.24
N VAL A 8 -26.21 -9.51 36.09
CA VAL A 8 -24.94 -9.05 35.55
C VAL A 8 -25.08 -8.98 34.03
N LEU A 9 -25.26 -7.77 33.49
CA LEU A 9 -25.15 -7.51 32.06
C LEU A 9 -23.69 -7.66 31.65
N LEU A 10 -23.34 -8.83 31.12
CA LEU A 10 -22.06 -9.05 30.45
C LEU A 10 -22.09 -8.31 29.10
N VAL A 11 -21.59 -7.07 29.09
CA VAL A 11 -21.38 -6.34 27.84
C VAL A 11 -20.15 -6.95 27.17
N SER A 12 -20.38 -7.88 26.25
CA SER A 12 -19.36 -8.40 25.36
C SER A 12 -18.83 -7.24 24.52
N LEU A 13 -17.68 -6.68 24.91
CA LEU A 13 -16.85 -5.82 24.06
C LEU A 13 -16.40 -6.67 22.86
N LEU A 14 -17.20 -6.67 21.80
CA LEU A 14 -16.72 -7.04 20.48
C LEU A 14 -15.66 -6.00 20.12
N ALA A 15 -14.39 -6.31 20.41
CA ALA A 15 -13.29 -5.62 19.77
C ALA A 15 -13.56 -5.70 18.26
N PRO A 16 -13.63 -4.57 17.54
CA PRO A 16 -13.75 -4.63 16.09
C PRO A 16 -12.59 -5.48 15.60
N GLY A 17 -12.91 -6.61 14.97
CA GLY A 17 -11.90 -7.50 14.43
C GLY A 17 -11.05 -6.70 13.46
N HIS A 18 -9.86 -6.31 13.89
CA HIS A 18 -8.87 -5.74 12.99
C HIS A 18 -8.52 -6.86 12.01
N LEU A 19 -9.11 -6.82 10.83
CA LEU A 19 -8.67 -7.63 9.71
C LEU A 19 -7.18 -7.38 9.54
N ALA A 20 -6.38 -8.45 9.68
CA ALA A 20 -4.95 -8.34 9.57
C ALA A 20 -4.61 -7.85 8.15
N ALA A 21 -3.71 -6.87 8.06
CA ALA A 21 -3.23 -6.41 6.77
C ALA A 21 -2.53 -7.55 6.01
N VAL A 22 -2.58 -7.49 4.68
CA VAL A 22 -1.98 -8.51 3.81
C VAL A 22 -0.46 -8.55 4.03
N ASP A 23 0.12 -9.76 4.01
CA ASP A 23 1.56 -9.95 4.17
C ASP A 23 2.35 -9.23 3.05
N GLN A 24 3.44 -8.57 3.44
CA GLN A 24 4.25 -7.76 2.52
C GLN A 24 4.97 -8.59 1.46
N ASN A 25 5.30 -9.86 1.73
CA ASN A 25 5.90 -10.74 0.70
C ASN A 25 4.86 -11.11 -0.34
N VAL A 26 3.66 -11.49 0.10
CA VAL A 26 2.53 -11.77 -0.79
C VAL A 26 2.23 -10.56 -1.68
N LEU A 27 2.20 -9.36 -1.10
CA LEU A 27 2.03 -8.12 -1.88
C LEU A 27 3.19 -7.84 -2.83
N SER A 28 4.42 -8.20 -2.46
CA SER A 28 5.58 -8.04 -3.35
C SER A 28 5.44 -8.92 -4.59
N ASP A 29 5.09 -10.19 -4.40
CA ASP A 29 4.90 -11.15 -5.49
C ASP A 29 3.70 -10.78 -6.37
N PHE A 30 2.57 -10.40 -5.77
CA PHE A 30 1.38 -9.97 -6.49
C PHE A 30 1.63 -8.68 -7.29
N THR A 31 2.22 -7.67 -6.65
CA THR A 31 2.51 -6.39 -7.32
C THR A 31 3.52 -6.60 -8.45
N GLN A 32 4.56 -7.40 -8.23
CA GLN A 32 5.52 -7.75 -9.27
C GLN A 32 4.83 -8.40 -10.46
N PHE A 33 4.08 -9.48 -10.22
CA PHE A 33 3.42 -10.23 -11.28
C PHE A 33 2.45 -9.35 -12.08
N ILE A 34 1.58 -8.61 -11.39
CA ILE A 34 0.55 -7.78 -12.03
C ILE A 34 1.21 -6.66 -12.86
N THR A 35 2.15 -5.92 -12.28
CA THR A 35 2.77 -4.78 -12.98
C THR A 35 3.62 -5.24 -14.17
N GLN A 36 4.31 -6.39 -14.07
CA GLN A 36 5.07 -6.97 -15.17
C GLN A 36 4.16 -7.55 -16.27
N SER A 37 3.09 -8.25 -15.90
CA SER A 37 2.18 -8.90 -16.85
C SER A 37 1.40 -7.88 -17.67
N TYR A 38 0.86 -6.84 -17.02
CA TYR A 38 0.16 -5.78 -17.73
C TYR A 38 1.11 -4.86 -18.48
N GLY A 39 2.32 -4.60 -17.94
CA GLY A 39 3.39 -3.88 -18.65
C GLY A 39 2.96 -2.48 -19.13
N ILE A 40 2.12 -1.79 -18.34
CA ILE A 40 1.55 -0.50 -18.73
C ILE A 40 2.61 0.60 -18.54
N PRO A 41 2.99 1.33 -19.61
CA PRO A 41 3.95 2.42 -19.49
C PRO A 41 3.30 3.69 -18.94
N GLY A 42 4.09 4.48 -18.21
CA GLY A 42 3.70 5.78 -17.68
C GLY A 42 2.93 5.72 -16.35
N MET A 43 2.20 6.78 -16.03
CA MET A 43 1.35 6.84 -14.83
C MET A 43 0.00 6.18 -15.11
N TYR A 44 -0.30 5.14 -14.34
CA TYR A 44 -1.54 4.37 -14.41
C TYR A 44 -1.99 3.91 -13.02
N SER A 45 -3.21 3.40 -12.93
CA SER A 45 -3.76 2.76 -11.75
C SER A 45 -4.55 1.52 -12.16
N LEU A 46 -4.58 0.53 -11.27
CA LEU A 46 -5.33 -0.71 -11.40
C LEU A 46 -6.10 -0.96 -10.10
N ALA A 47 -7.33 -1.45 -10.21
CA ALA A 47 -7.96 -2.21 -9.14
C ALA A 47 -8.05 -3.65 -9.60
N VAL A 48 -7.40 -4.57 -8.88
CA VAL A 48 -7.29 -5.98 -9.26
C VAL A 48 -7.88 -6.86 -8.18
N ARG A 49 -8.88 -7.68 -8.55
CA ARG A 49 -9.48 -8.69 -7.71
C ARG A 49 -8.75 -10.04 -7.89
N ILE A 50 -7.95 -10.41 -6.89
CA ILE A 50 -7.07 -11.58 -6.88
C ILE A 50 -7.65 -12.64 -5.95
N PRO A 51 -7.91 -13.88 -6.39
CA PRO A 51 -8.29 -14.96 -5.48
C PRO A 51 -7.20 -15.24 -4.45
N LEU A 52 -7.57 -15.44 -3.17
CA LEU A 52 -6.64 -15.85 -2.11
C LEU A 52 -6.70 -17.34 -1.77
N SER A 53 -7.48 -18.14 -2.52
CA SER A 53 -7.80 -19.55 -2.19
C SER A 53 -6.67 -20.29 -1.46
N ASN A 54 -6.95 -20.66 -0.20
CA ASN A 54 -5.98 -21.26 0.73
C ASN A 54 -5.38 -22.59 0.25
N ASN A 55 -5.93 -23.20 -0.80
CA ASN A 55 -5.53 -24.50 -1.34
C ASN A 55 -4.83 -24.41 -2.70
N GLN A 56 -4.69 -23.21 -3.28
CA GLN A 56 -4.12 -23.03 -4.61
C GLN A 56 -2.79 -22.27 -4.55
N ASN A 57 -1.87 -22.64 -5.43
CA ASN A 57 -0.63 -21.90 -5.63
C ASN A 57 -0.96 -20.47 -6.08
N GLN A 58 -0.37 -19.46 -5.43
CA GLN A 58 -0.53 -18.04 -5.75
C GLN A 58 -0.40 -17.72 -7.25
N ASN A 59 0.48 -18.43 -7.97
CA ASN A 59 0.62 -18.28 -9.41
C ASN A 59 -0.68 -18.63 -10.15
N ILE A 60 -1.40 -19.67 -9.74
CA ILE A 60 -2.69 -20.06 -10.35
C ILE A 60 -3.73 -18.95 -10.18
N ASN A 61 -3.82 -18.37 -8.98
CA ASN A 61 -4.75 -17.26 -8.69
C ASN A 61 -4.47 -16.05 -9.60
N LEU A 62 -3.19 -15.74 -9.81
CA LEU A 62 -2.75 -14.65 -10.68
C LEU A 62 -2.98 -14.95 -12.16
N GLN A 63 -2.77 -16.19 -12.62
CA GLN A 63 -3.10 -16.60 -13.99
C GLN A 63 -4.61 -16.51 -14.27
N GLN A 64 -5.46 -16.78 -13.28
CA GLN A 64 -6.91 -16.59 -13.43
C GLN A 64 -7.27 -15.12 -13.69
N VAL A 65 -6.57 -14.16 -13.06
CA VAL A 65 -6.75 -12.73 -13.36
C VAL A 65 -6.45 -12.45 -14.83
N LEU A 66 -5.29 -12.90 -15.33
CA LEU A 66 -4.89 -12.67 -16.72
C LEU A 66 -5.80 -13.37 -17.73
N LYS A 67 -6.37 -14.53 -17.37
CA LYS A 67 -7.33 -15.23 -18.23
C LYS A 67 -8.66 -14.47 -18.33
N SER A 68 -9.12 -13.88 -17.23
CA SER A 68 -10.36 -13.08 -17.21
C SER A 68 -10.18 -11.72 -17.87
N ASP A 69 -9.06 -11.06 -17.61
CA ASP A 69 -8.75 -9.72 -18.12
C ASP A 69 -7.36 -9.70 -18.77
N PRO A 70 -7.26 -10.15 -20.03
CA PRO A 70 -5.97 -10.31 -20.70
C PRO A 70 -5.19 -9.00 -20.85
N PRO A 71 -3.85 -9.01 -20.63
CA PRO A 71 -3.01 -7.81 -20.69
C PRO A 71 -3.14 -6.97 -21.95
N GLU A 72 -3.22 -7.61 -23.11
CA GLU A 72 -3.40 -6.96 -24.41
C GLU A 72 -4.71 -6.19 -24.46
N ARG A 73 -5.83 -6.81 -24.04
CA ARG A 73 -7.14 -6.15 -24.02
C ARG A 73 -7.15 -4.95 -23.08
N VAL A 74 -6.56 -5.10 -21.89
CA VAL A 74 -6.44 -4.00 -20.92
C VAL A 74 -5.61 -2.85 -21.50
N LYS A 75 -4.45 -3.15 -22.09
CA LYS A 75 -3.57 -2.15 -22.70
C LYS A 75 -4.22 -1.47 -23.88
N ASP A 76 -4.85 -2.22 -24.77
CA ASP A 76 -5.47 -1.67 -25.98
C ASP A 76 -6.57 -0.69 -25.59
N GLU A 77 -7.41 -1.02 -24.60
CA GLU A 77 -8.49 -0.15 -24.14
C GLU A 77 -7.97 1.17 -23.55
N ILE A 78 -7.02 1.10 -22.60
CA ILE A 78 -6.54 2.30 -21.89
C ILE A 78 -5.57 3.17 -22.70
N ASN A 79 -5.07 2.67 -23.84
CA ASN A 79 -4.18 3.42 -24.75
C ASN A 79 -4.88 3.87 -26.04
N LYS A 80 -6.18 3.64 -26.22
CA LYS A 80 -6.94 4.23 -27.32
C LYS A 80 -6.83 5.76 -27.25
N ASP A 81 -6.24 6.35 -28.27
CA ASP A 81 -5.98 7.78 -28.36
C ASP A 81 -7.28 8.61 -28.33
N ASN A 82 -7.20 9.82 -27.77
CA ASN A 82 -8.27 10.84 -27.78
C ASN A 82 -9.61 10.44 -27.12
N VAL A 83 -9.60 9.46 -26.21
CA VAL A 83 -10.82 9.04 -25.50
C VAL A 83 -10.57 8.88 -24.00
N ASP A 84 -11.53 9.29 -23.19
CA ASP A 84 -11.59 9.05 -21.74
C ASP A 84 -11.88 7.57 -21.44
N ASN A 85 -11.02 6.67 -21.91
CA ASN A 85 -11.22 5.23 -21.73
C ASN A 85 -10.70 4.75 -20.38
N VAL A 86 -11.57 4.05 -19.67
CA VAL A 86 -11.25 3.21 -18.52
C VAL A 86 -11.57 1.78 -18.91
N TYR A 87 -10.61 0.88 -18.74
CA TYR A 87 -10.90 -0.55 -18.88
C TYR A 87 -11.70 -1.00 -17.66
N ILE A 88 -12.85 -1.61 -17.90
CA ILE A 88 -13.71 -2.18 -16.86
C ILE A 88 -13.98 -3.64 -17.23
N GLY A 89 -13.33 -4.53 -16.50
CA GLY A 89 -13.39 -5.96 -16.70
C GLY A 89 -14.01 -6.72 -15.53
N THR A 90 -13.83 -8.04 -15.52
CA THR A 90 -14.43 -8.91 -14.50
C THR A 90 -13.63 -8.91 -13.20
N ARG A 91 -12.30 -8.84 -13.28
CA ARG A 91 -11.35 -8.80 -12.16
C ARG A 91 -10.47 -7.57 -12.17
N VAL A 92 -10.40 -6.82 -13.28
CA VAL A 92 -9.54 -5.64 -13.41
C VAL A 92 -10.32 -4.41 -13.83
N VAL A 93 -10.07 -3.30 -13.13
CA VAL A 93 -10.35 -1.95 -13.63
C VAL A 93 -9.00 -1.25 -13.82
N ALA A 94 -8.81 -0.58 -14.95
CA ALA A 94 -7.54 0.09 -15.27
C ALA A 94 -7.75 1.43 -15.96
N ALA A 95 -6.92 2.41 -15.61
CA ALA A 95 -6.88 3.70 -16.30
C ALA A 95 -5.46 4.27 -16.34
N LYS A 96 -5.20 5.12 -17.34
CA LYS A 96 -4.05 6.02 -17.39
C LYS A 96 -4.44 7.43 -16.98
N VAL A 97 -3.47 8.32 -16.84
CA VAL A 97 -3.77 9.76 -16.70
C VAL A 97 -4.50 10.25 -17.95
N LEU A 98 -5.65 10.89 -17.77
CA LEU A 98 -6.33 11.62 -18.83
C LEU A 98 -5.73 13.02 -18.91
N LYS A 99 -5.06 13.31 -20.03
CA LYS A 99 -4.49 14.63 -20.27
C LYS A 99 -5.57 15.58 -20.78
N TRP A 100 -5.37 16.87 -20.50
CA TRP A 100 -6.13 17.90 -21.18
C TRP A 100 -5.65 17.97 -22.63
N GLU A 101 -6.46 17.48 -23.55
CA GLU A 101 -6.28 17.62 -24.99
C GLU A 101 -7.54 18.23 -25.59
N GLU A 102 -7.42 18.85 -26.76
CA GLU A 102 -8.52 19.52 -27.45
C GLU A 102 -9.62 18.49 -27.77
N GLY A 103 -10.73 18.53 -27.01
CA GLY A 103 -11.83 17.55 -27.08
C GLY A 103 -12.06 16.71 -25.81
N ALA A 104 -11.14 16.72 -24.83
CA ALA A 104 -11.36 16.10 -23.52
C ALA A 104 -12.12 17.05 -22.58
N ALA A 105 -13.21 16.59 -21.97
CA ALA A 105 -14.01 17.41 -21.05
C ALA A 105 -13.27 17.79 -19.76
N LYS A 106 -12.24 17.01 -19.34
CA LYS A 106 -11.45 17.26 -18.12
C LYS A 106 -10.13 16.48 -18.10
N ALA A 107 -9.09 17.00 -17.45
CA ALA A 107 -7.91 16.22 -17.07
C ALA A 107 -8.12 15.51 -15.73
N ALA A 108 -7.77 14.24 -15.65
CA ALA A 108 -7.98 13.40 -14.47
C ALA A 108 -6.79 12.47 -14.20
N HIS A 109 -6.47 12.27 -12.92
CA HIS A 109 -5.43 11.33 -12.51
C HIS A 109 -5.94 9.88 -12.61
N ALA A 110 -5.04 8.94 -12.85
CA ALA A 110 -5.40 7.55 -13.09
C ALA A 110 -6.19 6.94 -11.92
N GLU A 111 -5.75 7.18 -10.69
CA GLU A 111 -6.42 6.72 -9.47
C GLU A 111 -7.83 7.27 -9.31
N SER A 112 -8.07 8.52 -9.72
CA SER A 112 -9.40 9.17 -9.70
C SER A 112 -10.37 8.44 -10.64
N ARG A 113 -9.89 8.05 -11.82
CA ARG A 113 -10.67 7.35 -12.83
C ARG A 113 -10.98 5.91 -12.43
N VAL A 114 -10.06 5.21 -11.77
CA VAL A 114 -10.30 3.83 -11.32
C VAL A 114 -11.28 3.77 -10.14
N VAL A 115 -11.19 4.71 -9.18
CA VAL A 115 -12.06 4.69 -7.99
C VAL A 115 -13.54 4.87 -8.32
N ASP A 116 -13.87 5.49 -9.46
CA ASP A 116 -15.23 5.66 -9.96
C ASP A 116 -15.89 4.33 -10.38
N HIS A 117 -15.09 3.27 -10.56
CA HIS A 117 -15.55 1.98 -11.05
C HIS A 117 -15.25 0.82 -10.11
N LEU A 118 -14.82 1.07 -8.87
CA LEU A 118 -14.66 0.01 -7.86
C LEU A 118 -15.95 -0.78 -7.67
N ASP A 119 -17.10 -0.10 -7.78
CA ASP A 119 -18.40 -0.73 -7.63
C ASP A 119 -18.67 -1.87 -8.62
N HIS A 120 -18.04 -1.79 -9.79
CA HIS A 120 -18.11 -2.84 -10.79
C HIS A 120 -17.51 -4.15 -10.29
N LEU A 121 -16.38 -4.10 -9.58
CA LEU A 121 -15.70 -5.30 -9.10
C LEU A 121 -16.50 -6.07 -8.04
N PHE A 122 -17.32 -5.36 -7.24
CA PHE A 122 -18.21 -6.02 -6.25
C PHE A 122 -19.36 -6.73 -6.94
N ARG A 123 -20.02 -6.08 -7.91
CA ARG A 123 -21.17 -6.67 -8.63
C ARG A 123 -20.81 -7.96 -9.35
N GLU A 124 -19.59 -8.03 -9.87
CA GLU A 124 -19.08 -9.22 -10.58
C GLU A 124 -18.57 -10.30 -9.62
N SER A 125 -18.64 -10.12 -8.30
CA SER A 125 -18.08 -11.07 -7.33
C SER A 125 -19.13 -11.95 -6.71
N LYS A 126 -18.84 -13.26 -6.66
CA LYS A 126 -19.62 -14.23 -5.87
C LYS A 126 -18.94 -14.57 -4.54
N ASN A 127 -17.65 -14.22 -4.37
CA ASN A 127 -16.80 -14.65 -3.27
C ASN A 127 -16.02 -13.45 -2.70
N ILE A 128 -16.73 -12.47 -2.13
CA ILE A 128 -16.12 -11.21 -1.66
C ILE A 128 -15.13 -11.41 -0.49
N ASP A 129 -15.28 -12.50 0.27
CA ASP A 129 -14.46 -12.79 1.45
C ASP A 129 -13.16 -13.55 1.14
N ASP A 130 -13.08 -14.19 -0.03
CA ASP A 130 -11.97 -15.06 -0.45
C ASP A 130 -11.01 -14.40 -1.44
N ASP A 131 -11.35 -13.22 -1.94
CA ASP A 131 -10.51 -12.46 -2.85
C ASP A 131 -9.86 -11.28 -2.11
N LEU A 132 -8.70 -10.87 -2.59
CA LEU A 132 -8.01 -9.63 -2.29
C LEU A 132 -8.31 -8.60 -3.37
N VAL A 133 -8.66 -7.37 -2.97
CA VAL A 133 -8.55 -6.22 -3.88
C VAL A 133 -7.24 -5.47 -3.67
N LEU A 134 -6.37 -5.59 -4.67
CA LEU A 134 -5.16 -4.81 -4.81
C LEU A 134 -5.46 -3.54 -5.60
N PHE A 135 -5.50 -2.39 -4.93
CA PHE A 135 -5.58 -1.09 -5.59
C PHE A 135 -4.17 -0.54 -5.80
N TYR A 136 -3.65 -0.70 -7.00
CA TYR A 136 -2.33 -0.24 -7.39
C TYR A 136 -2.40 1.15 -8.05
N VAL A 137 -1.49 2.04 -7.67
CA VAL A 137 -1.26 3.32 -8.33
C VAL A 137 0.23 3.48 -8.62
N TYR A 138 0.60 3.92 -9.81
CA TYR A 138 2.01 4.07 -10.15
C TYR A 138 2.75 5.03 -9.19
N ALA A 139 2.11 6.15 -8.82
CA ALA A 139 2.66 7.13 -7.88
C ALA A 139 1.71 7.35 -6.68
N SER A 140 2.26 7.77 -5.54
CA SER A 140 1.48 8.09 -4.34
C SER A 140 0.42 9.15 -4.64
N PRO A 141 -0.73 9.16 -3.94
CA PRO A 141 -1.74 10.21 -4.09
C PRO A 141 -1.11 11.60 -3.97
N CYS A 142 -1.40 12.49 -4.94
CA CYS A 142 -0.86 13.84 -4.90
C CYS A 142 -1.57 14.71 -3.84
N VAL A 143 -0.81 15.67 -3.30
CA VAL A 143 -1.27 16.58 -2.25
C VAL A 143 -2.39 17.49 -2.76
N GLU A 144 -2.27 17.95 -4.01
CA GLU A 144 -3.09 19.03 -4.58
C GLU A 144 -4.49 18.58 -5.00
N LYS A 145 -4.66 17.30 -5.36
CA LYS A 145 -5.89 16.78 -5.96
C LYS A 145 -6.37 15.53 -5.26
N CYS A 146 -5.59 14.44 -5.32
CA CYS A 146 -6.07 13.11 -4.95
C CYS A 146 -6.35 13.00 -3.45
N SER A 147 -5.49 13.59 -2.60
CA SER A 147 -5.73 13.68 -1.15
C SER A 147 -6.36 15.01 -0.70
N ALA A 148 -6.74 15.90 -1.63
CA ALA A 148 -7.33 17.19 -1.29
C ALA A 148 -8.86 17.08 -1.20
N GLU A 149 -9.43 16.96 -0.01
CA GLU A 149 -10.87 16.72 0.23
C GLU A 149 -11.83 17.62 -0.56
N LYS A 150 -11.46 18.87 -0.80
CA LYS A 150 -12.28 19.85 -1.53
C LYS A 150 -12.10 19.80 -3.04
N HIS A 151 -11.11 19.06 -3.54
CA HIS A 151 -10.83 18.98 -4.98
C HIS A 151 -11.78 17.96 -5.64
N PRO A 152 -12.40 18.26 -6.79
CA PRO A 152 -13.39 17.34 -7.40
C PRO A 152 -12.79 15.98 -7.84
N GLU A 153 -11.50 15.96 -8.17
CA GLU A 153 -10.73 14.73 -8.50
C GLU A 153 -10.14 14.02 -7.28
N ASN A 154 -10.55 14.38 -6.05
CA ASN A 154 -10.07 13.66 -4.87
C ASN A 154 -10.62 12.24 -4.84
N ILE A 155 -9.83 11.32 -4.30
CA ILE A 155 -10.20 9.91 -4.26
C ILE A 155 -10.81 9.51 -2.92
N LEU A 156 -10.65 10.30 -1.86
CA LEU A 156 -10.83 9.90 -0.46
C LEU A 156 -12.20 9.25 -0.18
N LYS A 157 -13.28 9.87 -0.65
CA LYS A 157 -14.62 9.30 -0.51
C LYS A 157 -14.82 8.06 -1.39
N ARG A 158 -14.33 8.08 -2.62
CA ARG A 158 -14.62 7.06 -3.65
C ARG A 158 -13.84 5.77 -3.42
N ILE A 159 -12.56 5.88 -3.03
CA ILE A 159 -11.72 4.73 -2.65
C ILE A 159 -12.27 4.02 -1.41
N ASN A 160 -13.08 4.68 -0.56
CA ASN A 160 -13.64 4.08 0.64
C ASN A 160 -14.48 2.82 0.36
N HIS A 161 -15.03 2.69 -0.84
CA HIS A 161 -15.77 1.51 -1.26
C HIS A 161 -14.91 0.23 -1.23
N ILE A 162 -13.58 0.34 -1.29
CA ILE A 162 -12.66 -0.80 -1.15
C ILE A 162 -12.87 -1.58 0.16
N LEU A 163 -13.38 -0.91 1.20
CA LEU A 163 -13.67 -1.49 2.52
C LEU A 163 -14.83 -2.49 2.51
N GLN A 164 -15.59 -2.57 1.41
CA GLN A 164 -16.57 -3.65 1.23
C GLN A 164 -15.90 -5.02 1.03
N TRP A 165 -14.61 -5.06 0.68
CA TRP A 165 -13.81 -6.30 0.69
C TRP A 165 -13.23 -6.56 2.06
N LYS A 166 -13.24 -7.82 2.47
CA LYS A 166 -12.54 -8.26 3.67
C LYS A 166 -11.01 -8.09 3.54
N ASN A 167 -10.45 -8.41 2.37
CA ASN A 167 -9.03 -8.30 2.11
C ASN A 167 -8.81 -7.22 1.05
N TYR A 168 -8.09 -6.17 1.40
CA TYR A 168 -7.74 -5.10 0.48
C TYR A 168 -6.34 -4.54 0.77
N SER A 169 -5.73 -3.89 -0.21
CA SER A 169 -4.50 -3.14 -0.03
C SER A 169 -4.42 -1.99 -1.04
N PHE A 170 -4.02 -0.82 -0.55
CA PHE A 170 -3.63 0.31 -1.37
C PHE A 170 -2.12 0.26 -1.57
N VAL A 171 -1.66 0.18 -2.81
CA VAL A 171 -0.25 0.04 -3.17
C VAL A 171 0.16 1.15 -4.11
N PHE A 172 1.32 1.74 -3.86
CA PHE A 172 1.96 2.64 -4.83
C PHE A 172 3.45 2.38 -4.97
N SER A 173 4.03 2.72 -6.12
CA SER A 173 5.45 2.44 -6.38
C SER A 173 6.35 3.65 -6.14
N LYS A 174 6.00 4.79 -6.72
CA LYS A 174 6.80 6.01 -6.68
C LYS A 174 6.16 7.06 -5.79
N ILE A 175 6.97 7.91 -5.19
CA ILE A 175 6.45 9.11 -4.55
C ILE A 175 6.10 10.12 -5.64
N PHE A 176 4.87 10.61 -5.63
CA PHE A 176 4.46 11.64 -6.58
C PHE A 176 5.24 12.93 -6.32
N LYS A 177 5.75 13.51 -7.41
CA LYS A 177 6.40 14.81 -7.43
C LYS A 177 5.75 15.62 -8.55
N PRO A 178 5.09 16.75 -8.26
CA PRO A 178 4.48 17.56 -9.29
C PRO A 178 5.56 18.03 -10.27
N LYS A 179 5.30 17.90 -11.58
CA LYS A 179 6.24 18.36 -12.61
C LYS A 179 6.33 19.88 -12.68
N ASN A 180 5.22 20.55 -12.37
CA ASN A 180 5.08 22.00 -12.41
C ASN A 180 4.57 22.49 -11.04
N GLY A 181 5.03 23.66 -10.62
CA GLY A 181 4.60 24.29 -9.37
C GLY A 181 5.48 23.96 -8.17
N LYS A 182 4.93 24.19 -6.97
CA LYS A 182 5.64 23.99 -5.70
C LYS A 182 5.95 22.51 -5.49
N ILE A 183 7.20 22.19 -5.20
CA ILE A 183 7.60 20.84 -4.76
C ILE A 183 6.98 20.57 -3.38
N ASN A 184 6.30 19.44 -3.23
CA ASN A 184 5.77 19.03 -1.94
C ASN A 184 6.89 18.65 -0.97
N THR A 185 6.80 19.18 0.24
CA THR A 185 7.63 18.77 1.37
C THR A 185 7.32 17.34 1.81
N ASP A 186 8.25 16.70 2.50
CA ASP A 186 8.04 15.39 3.14
C ASP A 186 6.81 15.40 4.05
N GLN A 187 6.59 16.50 4.78
CA GLN A 187 5.45 16.66 5.66
C GLN A 187 4.13 16.71 4.88
N GLU A 188 4.04 17.48 3.78
CA GLU A 188 2.85 17.52 2.94
C GLU A 188 2.53 16.14 2.34
N ARG A 189 3.56 15.39 1.91
CA ARG A 189 3.41 14.02 1.38
C ARG A 189 3.00 13.02 2.45
N LYS A 190 3.58 13.13 3.65
CA LYS A 190 3.19 12.37 4.84
C LYS A 190 1.71 12.61 5.18
N ASP A 191 1.29 13.87 5.21
CA ASP A 191 -0.09 14.26 5.56
C ASP A 191 -1.10 13.78 4.51
N ALA A 192 -0.72 13.75 3.23
CA ALA A 192 -1.55 13.16 2.17
C ALA A 192 -1.83 11.67 2.41
N LEU A 193 -0.80 10.89 2.76
CA LEU A 193 -0.95 9.46 3.08
C LEU A 193 -1.71 9.24 4.39
N GLN A 194 -1.41 10.05 5.42
CA GLN A 194 -2.13 10.00 6.69
C GLN A 194 -3.63 10.27 6.46
N LYS A 195 -3.95 11.28 5.66
CA LYS A 195 -5.34 11.62 5.32
C LYS A 195 -6.04 10.50 4.55
N LEU A 196 -5.37 9.88 3.56
CA LEU A 196 -5.91 8.69 2.90
C LEU A 196 -6.22 7.57 3.90
N ALA A 197 -5.30 7.31 4.83
CA ALA A 197 -5.45 6.26 5.83
C ALA A 197 -6.59 6.53 6.83
N THR A 198 -6.78 7.78 7.25
CA THR A 198 -7.71 8.15 8.33
C THR A 198 -9.02 8.75 7.85
N TYR A 199 -9.17 9.04 6.56
CA TYR A 199 -10.43 9.53 6.02
C TYR A 199 -11.55 8.55 6.37
N LYS A 200 -12.56 9.05 7.09
CA LYS A 200 -13.69 8.26 7.56
C LYS A 200 -14.85 8.44 6.58
N GLY A 201 -14.96 7.51 5.65
CA GLY A 201 -16.11 7.43 4.74
C GLY A 201 -17.25 6.60 5.32
N GLU A 202 -18.14 6.16 4.44
CA GLU A 202 -19.32 5.35 4.77
C GLU A 202 -18.96 4.01 5.42
N PHE A 203 -17.91 3.35 4.94
CA PHE A 203 -17.49 2.01 5.37
C PHE A 203 -16.37 2.04 6.42
N GLY A 204 -16.00 3.21 6.93
CA GLY A 204 -14.91 3.40 7.91
C GLY A 204 -13.67 4.04 7.30
N SER A 205 -12.49 3.70 7.84
CA SER A 205 -11.19 4.18 7.36
C SER A 205 -10.35 3.05 6.78
N ILE A 206 -9.57 3.35 5.74
CA ILE A 206 -8.67 2.37 5.08
C ILE A 206 -7.63 1.82 6.07
N GLY A 207 -7.16 2.67 6.98
CA GLY A 207 -6.14 2.31 7.94
C GLY A 207 -4.75 2.23 7.30
N LEU A 208 -3.77 2.78 8.00
CA LEU A 208 -2.41 2.91 7.47
C LEU A 208 -1.73 1.56 7.24
N ASN A 209 -2.13 0.52 7.99
CA ASN A 209 -1.62 -0.84 7.84
C ASN A 209 -1.94 -1.45 6.47
N ASN A 210 -2.96 -0.94 5.76
CA ASN A 210 -3.36 -1.41 4.43
C ASN A 210 -2.77 -0.56 3.28
N ILE A 211 -1.86 0.37 3.59
CA ILE A 211 -1.16 1.20 2.60
C ILE A 211 0.28 0.74 2.52
N PHE A 212 0.77 0.47 1.31
CA PHE A 212 2.12 -0.01 1.08
C PHE A 212 2.80 0.76 -0.05
N ARG A 213 4.11 1.00 0.12
CA ARG A 213 4.97 1.38 -0.99
C ARG A 213 5.67 0.13 -1.51
N CYS A 214 5.48 -0.18 -2.79
CA CYS A 214 6.12 -1.31 -3.46
C CYS A 214 7.05 -0.80 -4.56
N ASP A 215 8.35 -0.83 -4.33
CA ASP A 215 9.33 -0.39 -5.33
C ASP A 215 10.20 -1.54 -5.81
N GLY A 216 10.53 -1.53 -7.10
CA GLY A 216 11.38 -2.54 -7.72
C GLY A 216 12.84 -2.12 -7.64
N GLU A 217 13.65 -2.84 -6.87
CA GLU A 217 15.10 -2.68 -6.84
C GLU A 217 15.77 -3.94 -7.43
N ARG A 218 16.70 -3.75 -8.38
CA ARG A 218 17.45 -4.86 -9.03
C ARG A 218 16.56 -5.97 -9.61
N GLY A 219 15.39 -5.61 -10.13
CA GLY A 219 14.44 -6.55 -10.75
C GLY A 219 13.57 -7.33 -9.78
N LYS A 220 13.64 -7.05 -8.47
CA LYS A 220 12.76 -7.64 -7.45
C LYS A 220 11.89 -6.56 -6.82
N MET A 221 10.58 -6.80 -6.81
CA MET A 221 9.64 -5.92 -6.11
C MET A 221 9.79 -6.10 -4.60
N GLN A 222 9.81 -4.99 -3.86
CA GLN A 222 9.75 -4.99 -2.41
C GLN A 222 8.63 -4.06 -1.93
N CYS A 223 7.66 -4.64 -1.23
CA CYS A 223 6.60 -3.91 -0.55
C CYS A 223 6.96 -3.64 0.91
N VAL A 224 6.75 -2.39 1.33
CA VAL A 224 6.93 -1.91 2.69
C VAL A 224 5.64 -1.27 3.17
N SER A 225 5.16 -1.67 4.35
CA SER A 225 3.99 -1.06 4.99
C SER A 225 4.28 0.40 5.31
N CYS A 226 3.34 1.26 4.98
CA CYS A 226 3.39 2.66 5.35
C CYS A 226 3.00 2.90 6.80
N SER A 227 2.80 1.87 7.62
CA SER A 227 2.51 1.99 9.06
C SER A 227 3.66 1.50 9.92
N THR A 228 4.28 2.41 10.66
CA THR A 228 5.22 2.09 11.74
C THR A 228 4.75 2.79 13.01
N SER A 229 4.35 2.02 14.03
CA SER A 229 3.84 2.57 15.30
C SER A 229 2.68 3.56 15.13
N GLY A 230 1.79 3.30 14.16
CA GLY A 230 0.64 4.17 13.86
C GLY A 230 0.98 5.48 13.13
N GLN A 231 2.23 5.66 12.72
CA GLN A 231 2.70 6.80 11.93
C GLN A 231 3.10 6.36 10.52
N VAL A 232 3.05 7.29 9.57
CA VAL A 232 3.52 7.03 8.20
C VAL A 232 5.00 6.69 8.21
N THR A 233 5.36 5.53 7.70
CA THR A 233 6.76 5.09 7.56
C THR A 233 7.51 6.06 6.63
N PRO A 234 8.72 6.55 6.99
CA PRO A 234 9.50 7.49 6.17
C PRO A 234 9.69 7.07 4.71
N PHE A 235 9.94 5.78 4.47
CA PHE A 235 10.06 5.20 3.14
C PHE A 235 8.86 5.50 2.22
N CYS A 236 7.67 5.74 2.78
CA CYS A 236 6.48 6.03 1.98
C CYS A 236 6.34 7.49 1.53
N TYR A 237 7.09 8.43 2.12
CA TYR A 237 7.00 9.85 1.77
C TYR A 237 8.36 10.50 1.44
N SER A 238 9.47 9.79 1.59
CA SER A 238 10.82 10.27 1.27
C SER A 238 11.65 9.23 0.51
N ASP A 239 12.28 9.63 -0.60
CA ASP A 239 13.19 8.77 -1.38
C ASP A 239 14.58 8.64 -0.73
N ASP A 240 14.92 9.54 0.19
CA ASP A 240 16.22 9.56 0.87
C ASP A 240 16.31 8.57 2.04
N THR A 241 15.22 7.83 2.27
CA THR A 241 15.12 6.87 3.37
C THR A 241 15.10 5.45 2.84
N GLN A 242 15.91 4.59 3.45
CA GLN A 242 15.93 3.17 3.14
C GLN A 242 14.74 2.46 3.81
N PRO A 243 14.27 1.32 3.26
CA PRO A 243 13.33 0.46 3.95
C PRO A 243 13.86 0.11 5.35
N VAL A 244 13.05 0.32 6.39
CA VAL A 244 13.43 -0.13 7.74
C VAL A 244 13.49 -1.66 7.72
N PRO A 245 14.60 -2.29 8.17
CA PRO A 245 14.70 -3.75 8.20
C PRO A 245 13.56 -4.38 9.02
N ARG A 246 12.99 -5.46 8.48
CA ARG A 246 11.86 -6.17 9.08
C ARG A 246 12.17 -6.61 10.51
N GLN A 247 11.35 -6.23 11.48
CA GLN A 247 11.21 -7.01 12.72
C GLN A 247 10.30 -8.20 12.41
N ASN A 248 10.91 -9.37 12.16
CA ASN A 248 10.22 -10.65 12.22
C ASN A 248 9.71 -10.85 13.65
N ARG A 249 8.48 -10.42 13.96
CA ARG A 249 7.77 -10.94 15.12
C ARG A 249 7.28 -12.33 14.77
N GLY A 250 8.19 -13.29 14.87
CA GLY A 250 7.83 -14.70 14.96
C GLY A 250 6.89 -14.88 16.15
N TRP A 251 5.71 -15.40 15.88
CA TRP A 251 4.81 -15.94 16.88
C TRP A 251 5.56 -17.04 17.66
N ARG A 252 6.00 -16.73 18.88
CA ARG A 252 6.31 -17.72 19.92
C ARG A 252 5.42 -17.39 21.11
N GLY A 253 4.54 -18.33 21.45
CA GLY A 253 3.63 -18.19 22.57
C GLY A 253 4.34 -18.21 23.92
N GLY A 254 3.64 -17.64 24.91
CA GLY A 254 3.66 -18.03 26.32
C GLY A 254 4.87 -17.62 27.17
N GLU A 255 4.62 -16.64 28.06
CA GLU A 255 5.12 -16.51 29.46
C GLU A 255 6.64 -16.52 29.74
N ALA A 256 7.22 -15.72 30.64
CA ALA A 256 6.71 -14.91 31.73
C ALA A 256 7.66 -13.72 32.01
N GLU A 257 7.11 -12.71 32.68
CA GLU A 257 7.81 -11.57 33.29
C GLU A 257 8.93 -11.97 34.28
N LYS A 258 9.92 -11.08 34.37
CA LYS A 258 10.71 -10.62 35.53
C LYS A 258 11.94 -9.91 34.93
N GLY A 259 12.30 -8.67 35.18
CA GLY A 259 11.95 -7.69 36.21
C GLY A 259 13.21 -6.83 36.39
N ALA A 260 13.03 -5.52 36.58
CA ALA A 260 13.98 -4.56 37.16
C ALA A 260 15.35 -4.32 36.50
N GLY A 261 15.74 -3.04 36.45
CA GLY A 261 17.17 -2.67 36.42
C GLY A 261 17.49 -1.43 35.62
N ALA A 262 17.48 -0.28 36.30
CA ALA A 262 18.11 0.96 35.84
C ALA A 262 19.64 0.82 35.75
N GLY A 263 20.26 1.67 34.93
CA GLY A 263 21.72 1.90 34.86
C GLY A 263 22.13 2.33 33.44
N VAL A 264 22.17 3.62 33.13
CA VAL A 264 23.35 4.50 33.33
C VAL A 264 24.66 3.78 33.02
N TRP A 265 25.27 4.12 31.89
CA TRP A 265 26.68 3.85 31.64
C TRP A 265 27.36 5.16 31.22
N GLU A 266 28.11 5.68 32.19
CA GLU A 266 29.09 6.74 32.05
C GLU A 266 30.35 6.21 31.37
N ARG A 267 31.04 7.09 30.63
CA ARG A 267 32.40 6.91 30.13
C ARG A 267 33.39 6.84 31.30
N VAL A 268 34.34 5.92 31.24
CA VAL A 268 35.72 6.15 31.67
C VAL A 268 36.65 5.34 30.76
N GLY A 269 37.69 5.99 30.22
CA GLY A 269 38.80 5.35 29.54
C GLY A 269 40.03 5.26 30.45
N ALA A 270 41.01 4.45 30.05
CA ALA A 270 42.46 4.55 30.32
C ALA A 270 43.05 3.18 29.90
N GLU A 271 43.87 3.09 28.85
CA GLU A 271 45.32 3.37 28.77
C GLU A 271 46.14 2.08 28.79
N GLY A 272 47.16 2.05 27.93
CA GLY A 272 48.42 1.37 28.22
C GLY A 272 48.76 0.14 27.38
N GLY A 273 49.73 0.27 26.47
CA GLY A 273 50.53 -0.87 26.02
C GLY A 273 51.05 -0.80 24.59
N GLU A 274 52.00 0.10 24.33
CA GLU A 274 52.83 0.12 23.12
C GLU A 274 53.77 -1.09 23.00
N ALA A 275 53.92 -1.60 21.78
CA ALA A 275 55.17 -2.00 21.11
C ALA A 275 54.74 -2.51 19.71
N GLY A 276 55.12 -1.95 18.57
CA GLY A 276 56.41 -1.40 18.20
C GLY A 276 56.98 -2.27 17.07
N SER A 277 56.97 -1.74 15.84
CA SER A 277 58.01 -1.89 14.80
C SER A 277 57.48 -2.18 13.37
N SER A 278 57.85 -1.24 12.49
CA SER A 278 58.24 -1.38 11.06
C SER A 278 57.27 -2.12 10.13
N GLY A 279 56.60 -1.50 9.14
CA GLY A 279 57.07 -0.44 8.25
C GLY A 279 57.74 -1.07 7.02
N GLN A 280 57.02 -1.17 5.89
CA GLN A 280 57.59 -1.02 4.55
C GLN A 280 56.51 -0.76 3.49
N ARG A 281 56.74 0.33 2.76
CA ARG A 281 56.11 0.82 1.53
C ARG A 281 56.98 0.33 0.37
N TYR A 282 56.41 -0.17 -0.73
CA TYR A 282 56.85 -0.07 -2.14
C TYR A 282 55.71 -0.61 -3.02
N GLU A 283 55.02 0.23 -3.79
CA GLU A 283 55.18 0.50 -5.24
C GLU A 283 54.81 -0.64 -6.21
N LYS A 284 53.91 -0.27 -7.14
CA LYS A 284 53.82 -0.62 -8.56
C LYS A 284 54.04 -2.08 -9.00
N ASN A 285 52.99 -2.65 -9.57
CA ASN A 285 52.88 -2.88 -11.02
C ASN A 285 51.41 -2.81 -11.44
#